data_AF-A0A2V9NXE8-F1
#
_entry.id   AF-A0A2V9NXE8-F1
#
_cell.length_a   1.000
_cell.length_b   1.000
_cell.length_c   1.000
_cell.angle_alpha   90.00
_cell.angle_beta   90.00
_cell.angle_gamma   90.00
#
_symmetry.space_group_name_H-M   'P 1'
#
loop_
_entity.id
_entity.type
_entity.pdbx_description
1 polymer ?
#
loop_
_entity_poly.entity_id
_entity_poly.type
_entity_poly.pdbx_seq_one_letter_code
_entity_poly.pdbx_strand_id
1 'polypeptide(L)' 'MIHHNLEEFTLNFIYIFPNGAQGKLLSSAIVSPGHAKRIWRALGENLARYEAQFGTIKEAPEGNLPTPNVGFVQ' A
#
# COMPACT_ATOMS: atom_id res chain seq x y z
N MET A 1 -4.49 0.64 1.54
CA MET A 1 -5.34 1.83 1.34
C MET A 1 -4.52 3.05 1.72
N ILE A 2 -4.55 4.13 0.91
CA ILE A 2 -3.78 5.35 1.19
C ILE A 2 -4.77 6.50 1.35
N HIS A 3 -4.70 7.19 2.48
CA HIS A 3 -5.42 8.43 2.73
C HIS A 3 -4.44 9.58 2.91
N HIS A 4 -4.87 10.79 2.61
CA HIS A 4 -4.06 11.98 2.87
C HIS A 4 -4.94 13.19 3.15
N ASN A 5 -4.39 14.11 3.92
CA ASN A 5 -4.84 15.48 4.05
C ASN A 5 -3.63 16.41 3.77
N LEU A 6 -3.76 17.70 4.07
CA LEU A 6 -2.69 18.67 3.77
C LEU A 6 -1.47 18.50 4.68
N GLU A 7 -1.65 17.93 5.87
CA GLU A 7 -0.65 17.83 6.92
C GLU A 7 -0.01 16.43 6.97
N GLU A 8 -0.74 15.40 6.54
CA GLU A 8 -0.41 14.00 6.79
C GLU A 8 -0.86 13.05 5.67
N PHE A 9 -0.12 11.97 5.52
CA PHE A 9 -0.44 10.79 4.72
C PHE A 9 -0.58 9.59 5.65
N THR A 10 -1.67 8.85 5.50
CA THR A 10 -1.92 7.59 6.23
C THR A 10 -1.83 6.43 5.25
N LEU A 11 -0.89 5.52 5.52
CA LEU A 11 -0.62 4.30 4.76
C LEU A 11 -1.17 3.12 5.56
N ASN A 12 -2.30 2.57 5.12
CA ASN A 12 -2.92 1.41 5.76
C ASN A 12 -2.54 0.13 5.00
N PHE A 13 -1.81 -0.74 5.68
CA PHE A 13 -1.48 -2.09 5.24
C PHE A 13 -2.57 -3.03 5.76
N ILE A 14 -3.39 -3.54 4.86
CA ILE A 14 -4.58 -4.31 5.19
C ILE A 14 -4.47 -5.67 4.52
N TYR A 15 -4.78 -6.72 5.27
CA TYR A 15 -5.00 -8.05 4.74
C TYR A 15 -6.48 -8.27 4.49
N ILE A 16 -6.87 -8.56 3.25
CA ILE A 16 -8.24 -8.88 2.87
C ILE A 16 -8.35 -10.40 2.78
N PHE A 17 -9.28 -11.00 3.53
CA PHE A 17 -9.51 -12.44 3.47
C PHE A 17 -10.17 -12.81 2.13
N PRO A 18 -9.64 -13.79 1.36
CA PRO A 18 -10.17 -14.13 0.02
C PRO A 18 -11.66 -14.49 -0.01
N ASN A 19 -12.17 -15.06 1.08
CA ASN A 19 -13.54 -15.57 1.20
C ASN A 19 -14.35 -14.82 2.26
N GLY A 20 -13.82 -13.75 2.85
CA GLY A 20 -14.43 -13.05 3.98
C GLY A 20 -14.83 -11.63 3.61
N ALA A 21 -16.00 -11.19 4.09
CA ALA A 21 -16.43 -9.78 3.99
C ALA A 21 -15.67 -8.84 4.95
N GLN A 22 -14.60 -9.31 5.58
CA GLN A 22 -13.81 -8.60 6.57
C GLN A 22 -12.34 -8.54 6.12
N GLY A 23 -11.66 -7.46 6.50
CA GLY A 23 -10.21 -7.31 6.36
C GLY A 23 -9.58 -7.00 7.70
N LYS A 24 -8.34 -7.43 7.91
CA LYS A 24 -7.56 -7.11 9.11
C LYS A 24 -6.58 -5.97 8.78
N LEU A 25 -6.63 -4.88 9.54
CA LEU A 25 -5.57 -3.87 9.52
C LEU A 25 -4.31 -4.51 10.12
N LEU A 26 -3.25 -4.64 9.32
CA LEU A 26 -1.97 -5.16 9.77
C LEU A 26 -1.14 -4.06 10.42
N SER A 27 -1.10 -2.90 9.78
CA SER A 27 -0.34 -1.73 10.24
C SER A 27 -0.89 -0.46 9.61
N SER A 28 -0.78 0.65 10.33
CA SER A 28 -1.03 2.00 9.81
C SER A 28 0.19 2.85 10.10
N ALA A 29 0.68 3.55 9.08
CA ALA A 29 1.75 4.52 9.22
C ALA A 29 1.25 5.91 8.83
N ILE A 30 1.39 6.87 9.75
CA ILE A 30 1.11 8.29 9.51
C ILE A 30 2.44 8.99 9.26
N VAL A 31 2.55 9.69 8.15
CA VAL A 31 3.77 10.39 7.73
C VAL A 31 3.45 11.76 7.16
N SER A 32 4.34 12.74 7.32
CA SER A 32 4.16 14.04 6.66
C SER A 32 4.33 13.93 5.13
N PRO A 33 3.77 14.86 4.33
CA PRO A 33 3.88 14.85 2.88
C PRO A 33 5.32 14.78 2.36
N GLY A 34 6.25 15.45 3.06
CA GLY A 34 7.67 15.41 2.73
C GLY A 34 8.28 14.01 2.90
N HIS A 35 7.91 13.31 3.98
CA HIS A 35 8.34 11.93 4.21
C HIS A 35 7.71 10.96 3.20
N ALA A 36 6.42 11.11 2.90
CA ALA A 36 5.76 10.29 1.87
C ALA A 36 6.49 10.38 0.52
N LYS A 37 6.87 11.59 0.09
CA LYS A 37 7.64 11.78 -1.16
C LYS A 37 9.02 11.11 -1.11
N ARG A 38 9.71 11.15 0.03
CA ARG A 38 11.01 10.47 0.20
C ARG A 38 10.85 8.95 0.14
N ILE A 39 9.84 8.40 0.81
CA ILE A 39 9.54 6.96 0.79
C ILE A 39 9.26 6.50 -0.64
N TRP A 40 8.41 7.24 -1.39
CA TRP A 40 8.08 6.90 -2.77
C TRP A 40 9.32 6.87 -3.67
N ARG A 41 10.21 7.88 -3.59
CA ARG A 41 11.45 7.92 -4.37
C ARG A 41 12.38 6.74 -4.02
N ALA A 42 12.59 6.52 -2.73
CA ALA A 42 13.44 5.43 -2.26
C ALA A 42 12.89 4.06 -2.71
N LEU A 43 11.58 3.87 -2.67
CA LEU A 43 10.95 2.64 -3.14
C LEU A 43 11.16 2.42 -4.64
N GLY A 44 10.95 3.46 -5.46
CA GLY A 44 11.18 3.38 -6.90
C GLY A 44 12.63 3.03 -7.25
N GLU A 45 13.59 3.66 -6.59
CA GLU A 45 15.02 3.34 -6.79
C GLU A 45 15.36 1.90 -6.38
N ASN A 46 14.80 1.41 -5.27
CA ASN A 46 15.01 0.04 -4.83
C ASN A 46 14.38 -0.98 -5.79
N LEU A 47 13.18 -0.72 -6.31
CA LEU A 47 12.53 -1.57 -7.31
C LEU A 47 13.36 -1.62 -8.60
N ALA A 48 13.83 -0.48 -9.10
CA ALA A 48 14.67 -0.44 -10.31
C ALA A 48 15.97 -1.24 -10.12
N ARG A 49 16.62 -1.14 -8.95
CA ARG A 49 17.79 -1.95 -8.62
C ARG A 49 17.46 -3.44 -8.54
N TYR A 50 16.32 -3.79 -7.97
CA TYR A 50 15.86 -5.17 -7.87
C TYR A 50 15.61 -5.76 -9.28
N GLU A 51 14.89 -5.05 -10.14
CA GLU A 51 14.60 -5.52 -11.50
C GLU A 51 15.85 -5.68 -12.36
N ALA A 52 16.84 -4.80 -12.20
CA ALA A 52 18.12 -4.93 -12.88
C ALA A 52 18.89 -6.21 -12.48
N GLN A 53 18.68 -6.72 -11.25
CA GLN A 53 19.36 -7.91 -10.74
C GLN A 53 18.57 -9.20 -10.95
N PHE A 54 17.25 -9.17 -10.77
CA PHE A 54 16.39 -10.36 -10.74
C PHE A 54 15.41 -10.47 -11.91
N GLY A 55 15.36 -9.44 -12.77
CA GLY A 55 14.44 -9.36 -13.90
C GLY A 55 13.16 -8.59 -13.58
N THR A 56 12.37 -8.30 -14.62
CA THR A 56 11.16 -7.48 -14.54
C THR A 56 10.12 -8.07 -13.59
N ILE A 57 9.59 -7.24 -12.70
CA ILE A 57 8.48 -7.60 -11.82
C ILE A 57 7.23 -7.71 -12.67
N LYS A 58 6.57 -8.87 -12.62
CA LYS A 58 5.23 -9.01 -13.19
C LYS A 58 4.25 -8.35 -12.24
N GLU A 59 3.59 -7.30 -12.71
CA GLU A 59 2.49 -6.70 -11.97
C GLU A 59 1.45 -7.78 -11.66
N ALA A 60 0.94 -7.77 -10.43
CA ALA A 60 -0.22 -8.61 -10.11
C ALA A 60 -1.33 -8.23 -11.10
N PRO A 61 -2.09 -9.21 -11.65
CA PRO A 61 -3.23 -8.88 -12.48
C PRO A 61 -4.07 -7.86 -11.73
N GLU A 62 -4.53 -6.82 -12.42
CA GLU A 62 -5.51 -5.85 -11.88
C GLU A 62 -6.77 -6.63 -11.49
N GLY A 63 -6.72 -7.24 -10.32
CA GLY A 63 -7.86 -7.92 -9.75
C GLY A 63 -8.89 -6.84 -9.51
N ASN A 64 -10.09 -7.05 -10.05
CA ASN A 64 -11.33 -6.44 -9.58
C ASN A 64 -11.48 -6.72 -8.07
N LEU A 65 -10.64 -6.09 -7.25
CA LEU A 65 -10.78 -6.06 -5.81
C LEU A 65 -12.08 -5.28 -5.60
N PRO A 66 -13.16 -5.93 -5.13
CA PRO A 66 -14.39 -5.22 -4.85
C PRO A 66 -14.03 -4.10 -3.88
N THR A 67 -14.38 -2.85 -4.19
CA THR A 67 -14.19 -1.70 -3.30
C THR A 67 -14.78 -2.08 -1.94
N PRO A 68 -13.96 -2.45 -0.95
CA PRO A 68 -14.51 -3.11 0.19
C PRO A 68 -15.03 -1.99 1.09
N ASN A 69 -16.35 -1.93 1.26
CA ASN A 69 -16.99 -1.14 2.30
C ASN A 69 -16.77 -1.87 3.64
N VAL A 70 -15.51 -2.02 4.03
CA VAL A 70 -15.09 -2.78 5.21
C VAL A 70 -15.03 -1.84 6.41
N GLY A 71 -15.94 -2.06 7.36
CA GLY A 71 -15.75 -1.60 8.73
C GLY A 71 -14.60 -2.39 9.34
N PHE A 72 -13.51 -1.70 9.69
CA PHE A 72 -12.36 -2.32 10.35
C PHE A 72 -12.65 -2.46 11.85
N VAL A 73 -12.48 -3.65 12.40
CA VAL A 73 -12.43 -3.87 13.85
C VAL A 73 -10.95 -3.79 14.25
N GLN A 74 -10.65 -2.93 15.23
CA GLN A 74 -9.31 -2.66 15.74
C GLN A 74 -8.77 -3.81 16.60
#